data_AF-A0A3A9FTW9-F1
#
_entry.id   AF-A0A3A9FTW9-F1
#
_cell.length_a   1.000
_cell.length_b   1.000
_cell.length_c   1.000
_cell.angle_alpha   90.00
_cell.angle_beta   90.00
_cell.angle_gamma   90.00
#
_symmetry.space_group_name_H-M   'P 1'
#
loop_
_entity.id
_entity.type
_entity.pdbx_description
1 polymer ?
#
loop_
_entity_poly.entity_id
_entity_poly.type
_entity_poly.pdbx_seq_one_letter_code
_entity_poly.pdbx_strand_id
1 'polypeptide(L)'
;MDTIIQRSYYDFLMKFTSDHLDVLLHKKVFIFGAGVRGRNLLLILRMFKIPDISFVDNNPKKYGTIIDEYKVLSFPEATRYTDEHIFLCPAENSQQIMEQLNQTGRKKGIDYYDLEFYFSDYLDVIKETIRPGNGFSIAFGNCTFSSCILGDKFVLSFGERMKQQLLGERTGKVCSLPGLSAGIYYQIINILLKTYGKTHLQSVFLTMEISCFSPYTPFLLGHQVYQQHKLFLEQLLKIFPLEQELIHYTSLISERCAASLSNINPIKSFDFESACRYVYQLKYNFDIEESNESVIYTKKILQCLNNEQIPVILYFPPIDYQLGKQICGENFVENYKIIVDRIKEFLSGYSFYCIDASFLMQSDCFVQQDKTPDINPWLNAKGQEIAIKFLETQEPILKVYGGMNFNCGNSTKKE
;
A
#
# COMPACT_ATOMS: atom_id res chain seq x y z
N MET A 1 -8.97 -13.12 11.58
CA MET A 1 -9.29 -11.99 10.67
C MET A 1 -7.98 -11.50 10.10
N ASP A 2 -7.84 -11.48 8.78
CA ASP A 2 -6.66 -10.92 8.13
C ASP A 2 -6.80 -9.39 8.06
N THR A 3 -5.73 -8.67 8.34
CA THR A 3 -5.63 -7.22 8.17
C THR A 3 -4.39 -6.88 7.36
N ILE A 4 -4.34 -5.66 6.87
CA ILE A 4 -3.25 -5.16 6.04
C ILE A 4 -2.43 -4.19 6.85
N ILE A 5 -1.11 -4.34 6.74
CA ILE A 5 -0.17 -3.52 7.47
C ILE A 5 1.02 -3.19 6.56
N GLN A 6 1.41 -1.91 6.53
CA GLN A 6 2.67 -1.53 5.88
C GLN A 6 3.85 -2.12 6.64
N ARG A 7 4.88 -2.53 5.91
CA ARG A 7 6.02 -3.25 6.49
C ARG A 7 6.69 -2.47 7.63
N SER A 8 7.03 -1.20 7.43
CA SER A 8 7.66 -0.40 8.50
C SER A 8 6.78 -0.25 9.74
N TYR A 9 5.45 -0.17 9.57
CA TYR A 9 4.54 -0.08 10.71
C TYR A 9 4.47 -1.40 11.48
N TYR A 10 4.47 -2.54 10.77
CA TYR A 10 4.62 -3.86 11.39
C TYR A 10 5.91 -3.96 12.20
N ASP A 11 7.05 -3.61 11.60
CA ASP A 11 8.35 -3.69 12.27
C ASP A 11 8.42 -2.73 13.49
N PHE A 12 7.83 -1.53 13.39
CA PHE A 12 7.70 -0.59 14.50
C PHE A 12 6.89 -1.18 15.67
N LEU A 13 5.70 -1.73 15.39
CA LEU A 13 4.85 -2.31 16.43
C LEU A 13 5.49 -3.54 17.07
N MET A 14 6.09 -4.43 16.27
CA MET A 14 6.83 -5.59 16.76
C MET A 14 7.95 -5.18 17.72
N LYS A 15 8.75 -4.18 17.33
CA LYS A 15 9.83 -3.66 18.17
C LYS A 15 9.27 -3.05 19.46
N PHE A 16 8.25 -2.19 19.35
CA PHE A 16 7.63 -1.55 20.51
C PHE A 16 7.10 -2.59 21.51
N THR A 17 6.33 -3.58 21.03
CA THR A 17 5.76 -4.62 21.89
C THR A 17 6.85 -5.47 22.53
N SER A 18 7.91 -5.81 21.79
CA SER A 18 9.06 -6.52 22.34
C SER A 18 9.78 -5.73 23.44
N ASP A 19 10.04 -4.44 23.22
CA ASP A 19 10.76 -3.58 24.17
C ASP A 19 9.98 -3.34 25.47
N HIS A 20 8.65 -3.44 25.42
CA HIS A 20 7.74 -3.16 26.54
C HIS A 20 7.01 -4.41 27.05
N LEU A 21 7.47 -5.60 26.65
CA LEU A 21 6.76 -6.86 26.88
C LEU A 21 6.43 -7.08 28.36
N ASP A 22 7.40 -6.84 29.24
CA ASP A 22 7.23 -7.02 30.70
C ASP A 22 6.10 -6.14 31.25
N VAL A 23 6.00 -4.89 30.81
CA VAL A 23 4.94 -3.98 31.27
C VAL A 23 3.59 -4.42 30.72
N LEU A 24 3.55 -4.84 29.46
CA LEU A 24 2.31 -5.23 28.78
C LEU A 24 1.72 -6.54 29.30
N LEU A 25 2.55 -7.47 29.78
CA LEU A 25 2.08 -8.76 30.33
C LEU A 25 1.40 -8.64 31.70
N HIS A 26 1.73 -7.62 32.47
CA HIS A 26 1.27 -7.47 33.86
C HIS A 26 0.17 -6.41 34.05
N LYS A 27 -0.18 -5.67 32.99
CA LYS A 27 -1.17 -4.60 33.04
C LYS A 27 -2.34 -4.88 32.11
N LYS A 28 -3.49 -4.31 32.43
CA LYS A 28 -4.59 -4.19 31.48
C LYS A 28 -4.21 -3.21 30.36
N VAL A 29 -4.36 -3.63 29.11
CA VAL A 29 -4.00 -2.83 27.94
C VAL A 29 -5.26 -2.26 27.28
N PHE A 30 -5.34 -0.94 27.20
CA PHE A 30 -6.37 -0.23 26.43
C PHE A 30 -5.80 0.24 25.09
N ILE A 31 -6.30 -0.30 23.98
CA ILE A 31 -6.00 0.22 22.65
C ILE A 31 -6.92 1.41 22.37
N PHE A 32 -6.38 2.62 22.39
CA PHE A 32 -7.13 3.86 22.14
C PHE A 32 -7.18 4.16 20.64
N GLY A 33 -8.31 3.78 20.03
CA GLY A 33 -8.62 3.93 18.61
C GLY A 33 -8.99 2.58 18.01
N ALA A 34 -10.28 2.32 17.84
CA ALA A 34 -10.83 1.05 17.36
C ALA A 34 -10.88 0.96 15.82
N GLY A 35 -9.92 1.58 15.13
CA GLY A 35 -9.78 1.62 13.67
C GLY A 35 -8.79 0.59 13.14
N VAL A 36 -8.37 0.71 11.87
CA VAL A 36 -7.43 -0.21 11.20
C VAL A 36 -6.12 -0.34 12.00
N ARG A 37 -5.50 0.79 12.39
CA ARG A 37 -4.25 0.78 13.17
C ARG A 37 -4.39 0.12 14.55
N GLY A 38 -5.53 0.31 15.21
CA GLY A 38 -5.83 -0.37 16.49
C GLY A 38 -5.98 -1.88 16.35
N ARG A 39 -6.61 -2.35 15.27
CA ARG A 39 -6.72 -3.78 14.97
C ARG A 39 -5.38 -4.40 14.59
N ASN A 40 -4.57 -3.67 13.83
CA ASN A 40 -3.20 -4.07 13.53
C ASN A 40 -2.41 -4.28 14.84
N LEU A 41 -2.49 -3.33 15.78
CA LEU A 41 -1.87 -3.47 17.09
C LEU A 41 -2.42 -4.67 17.87
N LEU A 42 -3.73 -4.89 17.88
CA LEU A 42 -4.34 -6.05 18.56
C LEU A 42 -3.72 -7.37 18.09
N LEU A 43 -3.57 -7.57 16.78
CA LEU A 43 -2.99 -8.81 16.25
C LEU A 43 -1.53 -9.00 16.70
N ILE A 44 -0.74 -7.92 16.72
CA ILE A 44 0.63 -7.98 17.26
C ILE A 44 0.61 -8.37 18.74
N LEU A 45 -0.23 -7.72 19.56
CA LEU A 45 -0.34 -8.05 20.99
C LEU A 45 -0.74 -9.51 21.22
N ARG A 46 -1.60 -10.08 20.37
CA ARG A 46 -1.97 -11.52 20.42
C ARG A 46 -0.79 -12.43 20.08
N MET A 47 0.06 -12.06 19.12
CA MET A 47 1.28 -12.82 18.82
C MET A 47 2.21 -12.90 20.04
N PHE A 48 2.25 -11.85 20.86
CA PHE A 48 2.98 -11.81 22.13
C PHE A 48 2.19 -12.36 23.33
N LYS A 49 0.97 -12.91 23.10
CA LYS A 49 0.10 -13.49 24.12
C LYS A 49 -0.26 -12.53 25.27
N ILE A 50 -0.43 -11.24 24.96
CA ILE A 50 -0.89 -10.25 25.94
C ILE A 50 -2.35 -10.56 26.32
N PRO A 51 -2.67 -10.82 27.60
CA PRO A 51 -3.93 -11.47 27.98
C PRO A 51 -5.13 -10.52 28.20
N ASP A 52 -4.92 -9.32 28.74
CA ASP A 52 -6.01 -8.41 29.14
C ASP A 52 -6.03 -7.16 28.26
N ILE A 53 -6.78 -7.21 27.16
CA ILE A 53 -6.87 -6.13 26.18
C ILE A 53 -8.32 -5.61 26.12
N SER A 54 -8.51 -4.33 25.85
CA SER A 54 -9.81 -3.75 25.48
C SER A 54 -9.60 -2.57 24.54
N PHE A 55 -10.62 -2.23 23.73
CA PHE A 55 -10.58 -1.03 22.91
C PHE A 55 -11.19 0.16 23.65
N VAL A 56 -10.69 1.35 23.35
CA VAL A 56 -11.28 2.63 23.73
C VAL A 56 -11.42 3.47 22.47
N ASP A 57 -12.56 4.11 22.25
CA ASP A 57 -12.76 5.01 21.10
C ASP A 57 -13.53 6.26 21.56
N ASN A 58 -13.47 7.33 20.77
CA ASN A 58 -14.23 8.55 21.03
C ASN A 58 -15.51 8.62 20.18
N ASN A 59 -15.72 7.68 19.26
CA ASN A 59 -16.94 7.58 18.46
C ASN A 59 -18.05 6.83 19.20
N PRO A 60 -19.15 7.49 19.61
CA PRO A 60 -20.23 6.86 20.36
C PRO A 60 -20.90 5.69 19.65
N LYS A 61 -20.89 5.68 18.30
CA LYS A 61 -21.46 4.58 17.50
C LYS A 61 -20.72 3.26 17.70
N LYS A 62 -19.50 3.28 18.23
CA LYS A 62 -18.71 2.08 18.50
C LYS A 62 -18.85 1.58 19.94
N TYR A 63 -19.41 2.36 20.87
CA TYR A 63 -19.42 1.96 22.28
C TYR A 63 -20.28 0.71 22.50
N GLY A 64 -19.78 -0.21 23.31
CA GLY A 64 -20.42 -1.49 23.58
C GLY A 64 -20.37 -2.49 22.43
N THR A 65 -19.87 -2.10 21.25
CA THR A 65 -19.62 -3.04 20.16
C THR A 65 -18.43 -3.95 20.49
N ILE A 66 -18.34 -5.07 19.77
CA ILE A 66 -17.27 -6.05 19.90
C ILE A 66 -16.43 -6.01 18.62
N ILE A 67 -15.11 -5.91 18.77
CA ILE A 67 -14.15 -6.09 17.68
C ILE A 67 -13.40 -7.38 17.96
N ASP A 68 -13.64 -8.36 17.09
CA ASP A 68 -13.26 -9.76 17.29
C ASP A 68 -13.93 -10.33 18.55
N GLU A 69 -13.25 -10.25 19.70
CA GLU A 69 -13.73 -10.69 21.01
C GLU A 69 -13.61 -9.58 22.08
N TYR A 70 -13.08 -8.41 21.71
CA TYR A 70 -12.77 -7.32 22.63
C TYR A 70 -13.84 -6.23 22.60
N LYS A 71 -14.31 -5.82 23.78
CA LYS A 71 -15.28 -4.74 23.93
C LYS A 71 -14.64 -3.39 23.61
N VAL A 72 -15.40 -2.53 22.93
CA VAL A 72 -15.07 -1.11 22.76
C VAL A 72 -15.74 -0.31 23.87
N LEU A 73 -14.92 0.33 24.69
CA LEU A 73 -15.34 1.20 25.79
C LEU A 73 -15.31 2.67 25.37
N SER A 74 -16.10 3.49 26.05
CA SER A 74 -15.88 4.92 26.07
C SER A 74 -14.69 5.26 26.98
N PHE A 75 -14.04 6.40 26.75
CA PHE A 75 -12.94 6.85 27.62
C PHE A 75 -13.33 6.95 29.11
N PRO A 76 -14.50 7.51 29.50
CA PRO A 76 -14.92 7.54 30.89
C PRO A 76 -15.14 6.16 31.52
N GLU A 77 -15.50 5.14 30.75
CA GLU A 77 -15.59 3.77 31.26
C GLU A 77 -14.21 3.17 31.50
N ALA A 78 -13.27 3.41 30.59
CA ALA A 78 -11.89 2.94 30.73
C ALA A 78 -11.18 3.56 31.95
N THR A 79 -11.44 4.83 32.26
CA THR A 79 -10.82 5.51 33.41
C THR A 79 -11.38 5.09 34.76
N ARG A 80 -12.54 4.42 34.81
CA ARG A 80 -13.10 3.84 36.04
C ARG A 80 -12.38 2.58 36.49
N TYR A 81 -11.52 2.00 35.64
CA TYR A 81 -10.69 0.87 36.04
C TYR A 81 -9.64 1.33 37.04
N THR A 82 -9.69 0.75 38.23
CA THR A 82 -8.77 0.99 39.34
C THR A 82 -7.52 0.14 39.27
N ASP A 83 -7.54 -0.94 38.48
CA ASP A 83 -6.40 -1.83 38.27
C ASP A 83 -5.29 -1.13 37.48
N GLU A 84 -4.06 -1.62 37.62
CA GLU A 84 -2.94 -1.12 36.82
C GLU A 84 -3.22 -1.36 35.33
N HIS A 85 -3.29 -0.26 34.58
CA HIS A 85 -3.58 -0.28 33.16
C HIS A 85 -2.69 0.68 32.39
N ILE A 86 -2.67 0.51 31.08
CA ILE A 86 -1.93 1.36 30.16
C ILE A 86 -2.71 1.61 28.87
N PHE A 87 -2.63 2.82 28.33
CA PHE A 87 -3.22 3.16 27.04
C PHE A 87 -2.18 3.10 25.92
N LEU A 88 -2.45 2.33 24.87
CA LEU A 88 -1.67 2.32 23.64
C LEU A 88 -2.46 3.07 22.57
N CYS A 89 -1.87 4.12 22.00
CA CYS A 89 -2.60 5.04 21.13
C CYS A 89 -2.04 4.99 19.70
N PRO A 90 -2.46 4.01 18.87
CA PRO A 90 -1.97 3.86 17.49
C PRO A 90 -2.70 4.75 16.48
N ALA A 91 -3.63 5.61 16.93
CA ALA A 91 -4.44 6.45 16.06
C ALA A 91 -3.58 7.50 15.31
N GLU A 92 -4.02 7.83 14.10
CA GLU A 92 -3.47 8.95 13.34
C GLU A 92 -3.97 10.28 13.89
N ASN A 93 -3.12 11.30 13.90
CA ASN A 93 -3.42 12.61 14.48
C ASN A 93 -3.87 12.46 15.94
N SER A 94 -3.09 11.70 16.72
CA SER A 94 -3.43 11.27 18.08
C SER A 94 -3.50 12.43 19.09
N GLN A 95 -3.18 13.67 18.69
CA GLN A 95 -3.10 14.85 19.55
C GLN A 95 -4.31 15.02 20.48
N GLN A 96 -5.54 14.88 19.97
CA GLN A 96 -6.74 15.00 20.80
C GLN A 96 -6.84 13.92 21.87
N ILE A 97 -6.41 12.69 21.55
CA ILE A 97 -6.34 11.57 22.50
C ILE A 97 -5.26 11.87 23.55
N MET A 98 -4.11 12.40 23.14
CA MET A 98 -3.02 12.75 24.05
C MET A 98 -3.45 13.86 25.03
N GLU A 99 -4.11 14.90 24.52
CA GLU A 99 -4.67 15.99 25.34
C GLU A 99 -5.69 15.46 26.37
N GLN A 100 -6.60 14.58 25.93
CA GLN A 100 -7.59 13.94 26.80
C GLN A 100 -6.93 13.10 27.92
N LEU A 101 -5.88 12.34 27.60
CA LEU A 101 -5.13 11.57 28.60
C LEU A 101 -4.40 12.49 29.58
N ASN A 102 -3.70 13.51 29.08
CA ASN A 102 -2.97 14.47 29.91
C ASN A 102 -3.89 15.24 30.87
N GLN A 103 -5.10 15.60 30.44
CA GLN A 103 -6.09 16.27 31.29
C GLN A 103 -6.55 15.42 32.49
N THR A 104 -6.41 14.10 32.42
CA THR A 104 -6.68 13.18 33.54
C THR A 104 -5.47 12.93 34.45
N GLY A 105 -4.38 13.66 34.25
CA GLY A 105 -3.13 13.52 35.03
C GLY A 105 -2.25 12.34 34.60
N ARG A 106 -2.59 11.65 33.51
CA ARG A 106 -1.81 10.54 32.95
C ARG A 106 -0.53 11.04 32.29
N LYS A 107 0.54 10.26 32.42
CA LYS A 107 1.89 10.59 31.92
C LYS A 107 2.31 9.69 30.77
N LYS A 108 2.81 10.31 29.69
CA LYS A 108 3.40 9.60 28.54
C LYS A 108 4.59 8.75 28.99
N GLY A 109 4.68 7.53 28.49
CA GLY A 109 5.72 6.56 28.83
C GLY A 109 5.50 5.79 30.14
N ILE A 110 4.43 6.11 30.89
CA ILE A 110 4.07 5.44 32.15
C ILE A 110 2.64 4.91 32.08
N ASP A 111 1.68 5.82 31.85
CA ASP A 111 0.25 5.50 31.80
C ASP A 111 -0.26 5.35 30.37
N TYR A 112 0.47 5.91 29.40
CA TYR A 112 0.16 5.73 28.00
C TYR A 112 1.39 5.80 27.09
N TYR A 113 1.30 5.13 25.94
CA TYR A 113 2.24 5.26 24.84
C TYR A 113 1.53 5.83 23.61
N ASP A 114 2.14 6.86 23.06
CA ASP A 114 1.78 7.44 21.78
C ASP A 114 2.46 6.62 20.68
N LEU A 115 1.66 5.90 19.91
CA LEU A 115 2.10 5.02 18.83
C LEU A 115 1.73 5.61 17.47
N GLU A 116 1.58 6.93 17.41
CA GLU A 116 1.50 7.64 16.14
C GLU A 116 2.75 7.33 15.31
N PHE A 117 2.52 6.85 14.09
CA PHE A 117 3.56 6.40 13.19
C PHE A 117 3.47 7.14 11.86
N TYR A 118 4.58 7.74 11.45
CA TYR A 118 4.79 8.34 10.15
C TYR A 118 5.57 7.35 9.29
N PHE A 119 5.00 6.95 8.16
CA PHE A 119 5.59 5.92 7.30
C PHE A 119 6.97 6.34 6.80
N SER A 120 8.00 5.59 7.19
CA SER A 120 9.39 5.79 6.75
C SER A 120 9.79 4.83 5.63
N ASP A 121 8.87 4.00 5.12
CA ASP A 121 9.13 3.02 4.04
C ASP A 121 9.74 3.70 2.80
N TYR A 122 9.46 4.99 2.59
CA TYR A 122 10.02 5.75 1.49
C TYR A 122 11.55 5.77 1.52
N LEU A 123 12.19 5.77 2.70
CA LEU A 123 13.66 5.72 2.80
C LEU A 123 14.20 4.39 2.30
N ASP A 124 13.52 3.28 2.60
CA ASP A 124 13.95 1.97 2.13
C ASP A 124 13.69 1.79 0.63
N VAL A 125 12.62 2.38 0.11
CA VAL A 125 12.40 2.48 -1.35
C VAL A 125 13.47 3.32 -2.03
N ILE A 126 13.91 4.44 -1.43
CA ILE A 126 15.04 5.23 -1.95
C ILE A 126 16.30 4.38 -1.98
N LYS A 127 16.65 3.72 -0.87
CA LYS A 127 17.84 2.84 -0.79
C LYS A 127 17.80 1.74 -1.83
N GLU A 128 16.66 1.06 -2.01
CA GLU A 128 16.53 -0.01 -3.00
C GLU A 128 16.61 0.54 -4.43
N THR A 129 16.03 1.72 -4.68
CA THR A 129 16.11 2.42 -5.97
C THR A 129 17.57 2.68 -6.35
N ILE A 130 18.33 3.34 -5.48
CA ILE A 130 19.74 3.71 -5.72
C ILE A 130 20.73 2.59 -5.40
N ARG A 131 20.26 1.38 -5.07
CA ARG A 131 21.14 0.25 -4.80
C ARG A 131 21.97 -0.05 -6.05
N PRO A 132 23.32 -0.03 -5.99
CA PRO A 132 24.14 -0.40 -7.13
C PRO A 132 23.85 -1.83 -7.59
N GLY A 133 23.85 -2.06 -8.90
CA GLY A 133 23.64 -3.36 -9.49
C GLY A 133 23.80 -3.33 -11.00
N ASN A 134 24.09 -4.50 -11.59
CA ASN A 134 24.18 -4.69 -13.04
C ASN A 134 23.11 -5.70 -13.45
N GLY A 135 22.48 -5.46 -14.61
CA GLY A 135 21.44 -6.35 -15.14
C GLY A 135 20.27 -6.56 -14.17
N PHE A 136 19.81 -5.50 -13.49
CA PHE A 136 18.69 -5.61 -12.56
C PHE A 136 17.36 -5.36 -13.27
N SER A 137 16.31 -6.01 -12.79
CA SER A 137 14.92 -5.76 -13.18
C SER A 137 14.22 -5.01 -12.06
N ILE A 138 13.37 -4.04 -12.40
CA ILE A 138 12.63 -3.25 -11.43
C ILE A 138 11.13 -3.43 -11.61
N ALA A 139 10.43 -3.68 -10.51
CA ALA A 139 8.98 -3.69 -10.45
C ALA A 139 8.46 -2.46 -9.73
N PHE A 140 7.59 -1.72 -10.41
CA PHE A 140 6.80 -0.62 -9.85
C PHE A 140 5.41 -1.13 -9.53
N GLY A 141 5.00 -0.92 -8.29
CA GLY A 141 3.80 -1.50 -7.74
C GLY A 141 3.08 -0.58 -6.78
N ASN A 142 1.83 -0.95 -6.50
CA ASN A 142 0.95 -0.20 -5.63
C ASN A 142 1.04 -0.65 -4.17
N CYS A 143 0.04 -0.28 -3.36
CA CYS A 143 -0.05 -0.65 -1.95
C CYS A 143 0.01 -2.18 -1.71
N THR A 144 -0.43 -3.03 -2.65
CA THR A 144 -0.32 -4.50 -2.54
C THR A 144 1.14 -4.98 -2.60
N PHE A 145 2.03 -4.22 -3.24
CA PHE A 145 3.46 -4.53 -3.31
C PHE A 145 4.22 -4.13 -2.03
N SER A 146 3.73 -3.13 -1.30
CA SER A 146 4.39 -2.62 -0.08
C SER A 146 3.75 -3.08 1.24
N SER A 147 2.54 -3.64 1.18
CA SER A 147 1.80 -4.05 2.39
C SER A 147 1.83 -5.56 2.60
N CYS A 148 2.01 -5.96 3.86
CA CYS A 148 1.95 -7.33 4.33
C CYS A 148 0.53 -7.65 4.81
N ILE A 149 0.20 -8.94 4.89
CA ILE A 149 -1.04 -9.40 5.51
C ILE A 149 -0.71 -9.98 6.88
N LEU A 150 -1.43 -9.49 7.88
CA LEU A 150 -1.32 -9.93 9.26
C LEU A 150 -2.61 -10.68 9.63
N GLY A 151 -2.48 -11.97 9.90
CA GLY A 151 -3.55 -12.83 10.40
C GLY A 151 -2.97 -13.84 11.38
N ASP A 152 -3.45 -15.09 11.36
CA ASP A 152 -2.86 -16.19 12.14
C ASP A 152 -1.39 -16.44 11.77
N LYS A 153 -1.02 -16.07 10.55
CA LYS A 153 0.35 -16.08 10.05
C LYS A 153 0.66 -14.72 9.43
N PHE A 154 1.92 -14.31 9.56
CA PHE A 154 2.46 -13.18 8.82
C PHE A 154 2.70 -13.60 7.37
N VAL A 155 2.22 -12.80 6.43
CA VAL A 155 2.36 -13.03 4.99
C VAL A 155 3.08 -11.83 4.38
N LEU A 156 4.20 -12.13 3.72
CA LEU A 156 5.00 -11.16 2.98
C LEU A 156 4.16 -10.39 1.96
N SER A 157 4.63 -9.20 1.57
CA SER A 157 3.97 -8.43 0.52
C SER A 157 4.06 -9.13 -0.84
N PHE A 158 3.18 -8.76 -1.76
CA PHE A 158 3.26 -9.27 -3.13
C PHE A 158 4.58 -8.87 -3.81
N GLY A 159 5.11 -7.69 -3.48
CA GLY A 159 6.41 -7.22 -3.96
C GLY A 159 7.57 -8.10 -3.50
N GLU A 160 7.62 -8.43 -2.21
CA GLU A 160 8.63 -9.34 -1.66
C GLU A 160 8.55 -10.74 -2.32
N ARG A 161 7.33 -11.25 -2.56
CA ARG A 161 7.13 -12.51 -3.29
C ARG A 161 7.59 -12.44 -4.74
N MET A 162 7.28 -11.37 -5.46
CA MET A 162 7.77 -11.12 -6.82
C MET A 162 9.30 -11.14 -6.85
N LYS A 163 9.95 -10.50 -5.87
CA LYS A 163 11.41 -10.49 -5.77
C LYS A 163 11.97 -11.89 -5.52
N GLN A 164 11.36 -12.67 -4.63
CA GLN A 164 11.79 -14.03 -4.30
C GLN A 164 11.63 -15.02 -5.45
N GLN A 165 10.52 -14.93 -6.19
CA GLN A 165 10.07 -16.00 -7.10
C GLN A 165 10.23 -15.65 -8.58
N LEU A 166 10.27 -14.36 -8.94
CA LEU A 166 10.24 -13.93 -10.34
C LEU A 166 11.40 -13.03 -10.77
N LEU A 167 11.82 -12.08 -9.92
CA LEU A 167 12.85 -11.09 -10.29
C LEU A 167 14.26 -11.47 -9.79
N GLY A 168 14.33 -12.36 -8.80
CA GLY A 168 15.54 -12.75 -8.09
C GLY A 168 15.92 -11.79 -6.96
N GLU A 169 16.39 -12.32 -5.83
CA GLU A 169 16.69 -11.52 -4.63
C GLU A 169 17.78 -10.45 -4.82
N ARG A 170 18.78 -10.74 -5.67
CA ARG A 170 19.90 -9.82 -5.91
C ARG A 170 19.68 -8.90 -7.11
N THR A 171 18.99 -9.42 -8.12
CA THR A 171 18.75 -8.81 -9.44
C THR A 171 17.42 -8.09 -9.52
N GLY A 172 16.47 -8.40 -8.66
CA GLY A 172 15.18 -7.74 -8.56
C GLY A 172 15.20 -6.54 -7.63
N LYS A 173 14.60 -5.45 -8.08
CA LYS A 173 14.23 -4.29 -7.28
C LYS A 173 12.72 -4.15 -7.26
N VAL A 174 12.17 -3.79 -6.11
CA VAL A 174 10.75 -3.47 -5.97
C VAL A 174 10.63 -2.07 -5.41
N CYS A 175 10.00 -1.19 -6.18
CA CYS A 175 9.78 0.20 -5.83
C CYS A 175 8.27 0.44 -5.75
N SER A 176 7.75 0.37 -4.52
CA SER A 176 6.33 0.51 -4.25
C SER A 176 6.10 1.27 -2.95
N LEU A 177 5.24 2.28 -3.01
CA LEU A 177 4.62 2.92 -1.86
C LEU A 177 3.12 3.05 -2.14
N PRO A 178 2.27 3.19 -1.11
CA PRO A 178 0.87 3.49 -1.31
C PRO A 178 0.66 4.67 -2.25
N GLY A 179 -0.22 4.51 -3.24
CA GLY A 179 -0.64 5.58 -4.15
C GLY A 179 0.41 6.08 -5.15
N LEU A 180 1.56 5.40 -5.33
CA LEU A 180 2.50 5.79 -6.38
C LEU A 180 1.87 5.65 -7.76
N SER A 181 2.12 6.64 -8.61
CA SER A 181 1.60 6.74 -9.98
C SER A 181 2.73 6.77 -11.01
N ALA A 182 2.36 6.67 -12.29
CA ALA A 182 3.29 6.74 -13.42
C ALA A 182 4.19 7.97 -13.39
N GLY A 183 3.70 9.11 -12.87
CA GLY A 183 4.52 10.32 -12.74
C GLY A 183 5.73 10.14 -11.83
N ILE A 184 5.57 9.49 -10.67
CA ILE A 184 6.69 9.19 -9.76
C ILE A 184 7.59 8.11 -10.36
N TYR A 185 7.00 7.06 -10.96
CA TYR A 185 7.77 6.00 -11.60
C TYR A 185 8.67 6.52 -12.72
N TYR A 186 8.19 7.48 -13.51
CA TYR A 186 8.98 8.14 -14.54
C TYR A 186 10.20 8.86 -13.96
N GLN A 187 10.04 9.58 -12.85
CA GLN A 187 11.18 10.24 -12.20
C GLN A 187 12.23 9.22 -11.76
N ILE A 188 11.80 8.10 -11.16
CA ILE A 188 12.69 7.03 -10.74
C ILE A 188 13.43 6.44 -11.95
N ILE A 189 12.71 6.11 -13.02
CA ILE A 189 13.31 5.53 -14.24
C ILE A 189 14.33 6.48 -14.87
N ASN A 190 13.99 7.76 -15.00
CA ASN A 190 14.88 8.77 -15.56
C ASN A 190 16.18 8.88 -14.74
N ILE A 191 16.08 8.88 -13.41
CA ILE A 191 17.23 8.86 -12.51
C ILE A 191 18.06 7.59 -12.70
N LEU A 192 17.43 6.41 -12.77
CA LEU A 192 18.13 5.14 -12.94
C LEU A 192 18.90 5.09 -14.26
N LEU A 193 18.27 5.52 -15.35
CA LEU A 193 18.90 5.58 -16.66
C LEU A 193 20.09 6.55 -16.69
N LYS A 194 19.97 7.70 -16.02
CA LYS A 194 21.08 8.67 -15.93
C LYS A 194 22.23 8.20 -15.03
N THR A 195 21.90 7.52 -13.94
CA THR A 195 22.88 7.08 -12.93
C THR A 195 23.68 5.86 -13.41
N TYR A 196 22.99 4.88 -13.99
CA TYR A 196 23.60 3.60 -14.35
C TYR A 196 23.73 3.39 -15.85
N GLY A 197 23.00 4.14 -16.68
CA GLY A 197 22.91 3.85 -18.12
C GLY A 197 22.11 2.58 -18.42
N LYS A 198 21.91 2.34 -19.72
CA LYS A 198 21.09 1.22 -20.22
C LYS A 198 21.62 -0.18 -19.88
N THR A 199 22.94 -0.34 -19.73
CA THR A 199 23.59 -1.65 -19.54
C THR A 199 23.28 -2.29 -18.19
N HIS A 200 22.65 -1.55 -17.28
CA HIS A 200 22.37 -1.99 -15.91
C HIS A 200 20.90 -2.34 -15.68
N LEU A 201 19.97 -1.80 -16.48
CA LEU A 201 18.54 -2.04 -16.34
C LEU A 201 18.08 -3.06 -17.38
N GLN A 202 17.75 -4.28 -16.93
CA GLN A 202 17.34 -5.38 -17.80
C GLN A 202 15.89 -5.26 -18.24
N SER A 203 14.98 -4.82 -17.36
CA SER A 203 13.56 -4.71 -17.68
C SER A 203 12.79 -3.89 -16.64
N VAL A 204 11.62 -3.40 -17.03
CA VAL A 204 10.67 -2.75 -16.11
C VAL A 204 9.34 -3.50 -16.09
N PHE A 205 8.86 -3.83 -14.90
CA PHE A 205 7.51 -4.32 -14.65
C PHE A 205 6.68 -3.19 -14.04
N LEU A 206 5.63 -2.75 -14.73
CA LEU A 206 4.81 -1.61 -14.34
C LEU A 206 3.38 -2.06 -14.02
N THR A 207 2.97 -1.91 -12.77
CA THR A 207 1.59 -2.18 -12.37
C THR A 207 0.67 -1.06 -12.86
N MET A 208 -0.31 -1.42 -13.66
CA MET A 208 -1.31 -0.55 -14.27
C MET A 208 -2.57 -0.52 -13.41
N GLU A 209 -2.47 0.08 -12.22
CA GLU A 209 -3.63 0.23 -11.34
C GLU A 209 -4.62 1.25 -11.92
N ILE A 210 -5.81 0.79 -12.33
CA ILE A 210 -6.83 1.63 -12.96
C ILE A 210 -7.27 2.80 -12.10
N SER A 211 -7.27 2.65 -10.77
CA SER A 211 -7.61 3.73 -9.85
C SER A 211 -6.69 4.95 -10.02
N CYS A 212 -5.42 4.76 -10.42
CA CYS A 212 -4.45 5.84 -10.67
C CYS A 212 -4.71 6.58 -11.99
N PHE A 213 -5.53 6.03 -12.89
CA PHE A 213 -5.94 6.68 -14.14
C PHE A 213 -7.21 7.49 -13.96
N SER A 214 -7.88 7.38 -12.82
CA SER A 214 -9.06 8.19 -12.51
C SER A 214 -8.69 9.68 -12.50
N PRO A 215 -9.48 10.56 -13.13
CA PRO A 215 -9.33 12.01 -12.98
C PRO A 215 -9.55 12.46 -11.52
N TYR A 216 -10.16 11.60 -10.69
CA TYR A 216 -10.43 11.86 -9.28
C TYR A 216 -9.31 11.37 -8.36
N THR A 217 -8.28 10.70 -8.87
CA THR A 217 -7.12 10.24 -8.08
C THR A 217 -6.61 11.30 -7.11
N PRO A 218 -6.45 12.59 -7.53
CA PRO A 218 -5.91 13.58 -6.62
C PRO A 218 -6.75 13.85 -5.37
N PHE A 219 -8.06 13.59 -5.43
CA PHE A 219 -9.01 13.73 -4.32
C PHE A 219 -9.14 12.45 -3.49
N LEU A 220 -8.83 11.30 -4.09
CA LEU A 220 -8.90 9.99 -3.43
C LEU A 220 -7.66 9.72 -2.56
N LEU A 221 -6.52 10.33 -2.89
CA LEU A 221 -5.31 10.23 -2.08
C LEU A 221 -5.41 11.10 -0.82
N GLY A 222 -5.24 10.48 0.34
CA GLY A 222 -5.20 11.16 1.62
C GLY A 222 -3.92 11.99 1.85
N HIS A 223 -3.99 12.96 2.76
CA HIS A 223 -2.87 13.86 3.07
C HIS A 223 -1.57 13.12 3.42
N GLN A 224 -1.63 12.06 4.23
CA GLN A 224 -0.44 11.28 4.60
C GLN A 224 0.23 10.61 3.39
N VAL A 225 -0.55 10.16 2.42
CA VAL A 225 -0.01 9.55 1.19
C VAL A 225 0.75 10.60 0.38
N TYR A 226 0.17 11.79 0.21
CA TYR A 226 0.87 12.91 -0.42
C TYR A 226 2.11 13.36 0.34
N GLN A 227 2.05 13.40 1.67
CA GLN A 227 3.20 13.74 2.50
C GLN A 227 4.33 12.73 2.28
N GLN A 228 4.01 11.43 2.21
CA GLN A 228 4.98 10.38 1.90
C GLN A 228 5.58 10.56 0.49
N HIS A 229 4.76 10.86 -0.52
CA HIS A 229 5.24 11.12 -1.89
C HIS A 229 6.15 12.34 -1.95
N LYS A 230 5.77 13.43 -1.28
CA LYS A 230 6.57 14.65 -1.17
C LYS A 230 7.93 14.35 -0.55
N LEU A 231 7.95 13.70 0.62
CA LEU A 231 9.19 13.34 1.31
C LEU A 231 10.08 12.42 0.45
N PHE A 232 9.48 11.45 -0.25
CA PHE A 232 10.18 10.59 -1.19
C PHE A 232 10.89 11.40 -2.29
N LEU A 233 10.15 12.28 -2.98
CA LEU A 233 10.69 13.11 -4.07
C LEU A 233 11.74 14.11 -3.58
N GLU A 234 11.54 14.72 -2.41
CA GLU A 234 12.53 15.61 -1.78
C GLU A 234 13.83 14.89 -1.46
N GLN A 235 13.78 13.62 -1.03
CA GLN A 235 15.00 12.82 -0.83
C GLN A 235 15.68 12.47 -2.16
N LEU A 236 14.93 12.13 -3.21
CA LEU A 236 15.52 11.97 -4.55
C LEU A 236 16.20 13.26 -5.01
N LEU A 237 15.57 14.42 -4.79
CA LEU A 237 16.10 15.71 -5.21
C LEU A 237 17.39 16.08 -4.48
N LYS A 238 17.54 15.69 -3.20
CA LYS A 238 18.82 15.84 -2.48
C LYS A 238 19.96 15.07 -3.13
N ILE A 239 19.66 13.92 -3.72
CA ILE A 239 20.65 13.08 -4.42
C ILE A 239 20.88 13.59 -5.85
N PHE A 240 19.83 14.10 -6.50
CA PHE A 240 19.85 14.55 -7.90
C PHE A 240 19.33 16.00 -8.05
N PRO A 241 20.04 17.01 -7.51
CA PRO A 241 19.51 18.38 -7.36
C PRO A 241 19.35 19.17 -8.65
N LEU A 242 19.98 18.73 -9.75
CA LEU A 242 19.95 19.44 -11.04
C LEU A 242 18.89 18.91 -12.00
N GLU A 243 18.11 17.90 -11.59
CA GLU A 243 17.12 17.23 -12.42
C GLU A 243 15.84 18.07 -12.56
N GLN A 244 15.73 18.83 -13.66
CA GLN A 244 14.65 19.80 -13.87
C GLN A 244 13.24 19.20 -13.81
N GLU A 245 13.04 18.03 -14.43
CA GLU A 245 11.74 17.36 -14.37
C GLU A 245 11.40 16.94 -12.93
N LEU A 246 12.38 16.44 -12.17
CA LEU A 246 12.20 16.06 -10.77
C LEU A 246 11.86 17.29 -9.92
N ILE A 247 12.53 18.42 -10.13
CA ILE A 247 12.24 19.69 -9.46
C ILE A 247 10.79 20.10 -9.72
N HIS A 248 10.38 20.12 -10.99
CA HIS A 248 9.02 20.50 -11.38
C HIS A 248 7.97 19.58 -10.76
N TYR A 249 8.17 18.26 -10.85
CA TYR A 249 7.22 17.28 -10.33
C TYR A 249 7.15 17.31 -8.79
N THR A 250 8.26 17.56 -8.11
CA THR A 250 8.29 17.74 -6.65
C THR A 250 7.48 18.96 -6.22
N SER A 251 7.52 20.05 -7.00
CA SER A 251 6.67 21.24 -6.75
C SER A 251 5.19 20.89 -6.88
N LEU A 252 4.79 20.21 -7.96
CA LEU A 252 3.41 19.80 -8.19
C LEU A 252 2.86 18.91 -7.05
N ILE A 253 3.65 17.93 -6.60
CA ILE A 253 3.26 17.06 -5.48
C ILE A 253 3.18 17.85 -4.17
N SER A 254 4.05 18.84 -3.96
CA SER A 254 3.99 19.71 -2.78
C SER A 254 2.73 20.57 -2.76
N GLU A 255 2.31 21.11 -3.90
CA GLU A 255 1.05 21.84 -4.06
C GLU A 255 -0.16 20.96 -3.76
N ARG A 256 -0.19 19.73 -4.31
CA ARG A 256 -1.25 18.75 -4.02
C ARG A 256 -1.28 18.35 -2.55
N CYS A 257 -0.12 18.15 -1.93
CA CYS A 257 0.00 17.86 -0.52
C CYS A 257 -0.59 19.00 0.34
N ALA A 258 -0.33 20.26 -0.01
CA ALA A 258 -0.92 21.40 0.68
C ALA A 258 -2.44 21.48 0.49
N ALA A 259 -2.93 21.31 -0.75
CA ALA A 259 -4.36 21.33 -1.05
C ALA A 259 -5.15 20.19 -0.37
N SER A 260 -4.51 19.04 -0.14
CA SER A 260 -5.13 17.90 0.54
C SER A 260 -5.53 18.18 1.99
N LEU A 261 -4.93 19.18 2.65
CA LEU A 261 -5.31 19.60 4.02
C LEU A 261 -6.68 20.27 4.06
N SER A 262 -7.04 20.98 2.99
CA SER A 262 -8.32 21.71 2.87
C SER A 262 -9.46 20.87 2.29
N ASN A 263 -9.16 19.66 1.77
CA ASN A 263 -10.17 18.81 1.17
C ASN A 263 -11.10 18.24 2.24
N ILE A 264 -12.33 18.76 2.30
CA ILE A 264 -13.41 18.14 3.04
C ILE A 264 -13.71 16.82 2.35
N ASN A 265 -13.41 15.70 3.02
CA ASN A 265 -13.73 14.37 2.49
C ASN A 265 -15.27 14.24 2.39
N PRO A 266 -15.86 14.23 1.17
CA PRO A 266 -17.32 14.24 0.98
C PRO A 266 -17.98 12.97 1.52
N ILE A 267 -17.19 11.93 1.81
CA ILE A 267 -17.65 10.64 2.32
C ILE A 267 -18.12 10.72 3.77
N LYS A 268 -17.71 11.75 4.55
CA LYS A 268 -18.03 11.85 5.99
C LYS A 268 -19.54 11.94 6.30
N SER A 269 -20.37 12.35 5.34
CA SER A 269 -21.83 12.44 5.49
C SER A 269 -22.59 11.19 5.01
N PHE A 270 -21.93 10.27 4.31
CA PHE A 270 -22.56 9.08 3.76
C PHE A 270 -22.61 7.94 4.80
N ASP A 271 -23.62 7.08 4.69
CA ASP A 271 -23.55 5.75 5.29
C ASP A 271 -22.44 4.91 4.63
N PHE A 272 -22.09 3.78 5.25
CA PHE A 272 -20.98 2.95 4.79
C PHE A 272 -21.16 2.43 3.35
N GLU A 273 -22.36 1.99 2.99
CA GLU A 273 -22.61 1.40 1.66
C GLU A 273 -22.58 2.48 0.57
N SER A 274 -23.20 3.62 0.83
CA SER A 274 -23.19 4.79 -0.04
C SER A 274 -21.77 5.33 -0.23
N ALA A 275 -20.98 5.37 0.84
CA ALA A 275 -19.57 5.72 0.81
C ALA A 275 -18.74 4.76 -0.06
N CYS A 276 -18.92 3.45 0.12
CA CYS A 276 -18.27 2.42 -0.68
C CYS A 276 -18.62 2.56 -2.16
N ARG A 277 -19.91 2.75 -2.48
CA ARG A 277 -20.39 2.94 -3.85
C ARG A 277 -19.78 4.16 -4.50
N TYR A 278 -19.77 5.28 -3.80
CA TYR A 278 -19.19 6.52 -4.30
C TYR A 278 -17.69 6.36 -4.62
N VAL A 279 -16.90 5.80 -3.70
CA VAL A 279 -15.46 5.59 -3.91
C VAL A 279 -15.19 4.65 -5.09
N TYR A 280 -15.92 3.53 -5.18
CA TYR A 280 -15.70 2.54 -6.24
C TYR A 280 -16.03 3.12 -7.63
N GLN A 281 -17.07 3.94 -7.72
CA GLN A 281 -17.41 4.66 -8.94
C GLN A 281 -16.30 5.63 -9.36
N LEU A 282 -15.76 6.41 -8.42
CA LEU A 282 -14.65 7.32 -8.73
C LEU A 282 -13.39 6.58 -9.20
N LYS A 283 -13.12 5.38 -8.66
CA LYS A 283 -11.92 4.59 -9.00
C LYS A 283 -12.01 3.81 -10.31
N TYR A 284 -13.21 3.42 -10.74
CA TYR A 284 -13.37 2.43 -11.81
C TYR A 284 -14.48 2.73 -12.82
N ASN A 285 -15.24 3.79 -12.63
CA ASN A 285 -16.32 4.20 -13.52
C ASN A 285 -16.15 5.67 -13.93
N PHE A 286 -15.16 5.90 -14.80
CA PHE A 286 -14.81 7.22 -15.31
C PHE A 286 -14.44 7.12 -16.79
N ASP A 287 -14.59 8.24 -17.51
CA ASP A 287 -14.08 8.36 -18.87
C ASP A 287 -12.59 8.71 -18.81
N ILE A 288 -11.77 7.85 -19.39
CA ILE A 288 -10.33 8.11 -19.50
C ILE A 288 -10.05 8.95 -20.76
N GLU A 289 -9.22 9.97 -20.57
CA GLU A 289 -8.71 10.81 -21.65
C GLU A 289 -7.22 10.56 -21.88
N GLU A 290 -6.76 10.77 -23.11
CA GLU A 290 -5.34 10.67 -23.46
C GLU A 290 -4.47 11.74 -22.76
N SER A 291 -5.10 12.86 -22.38
CA SER A 291 -4.53 13.98 -21.62
C SER A 291 -4.29 13.65 -20.14
N ASN A 292 -4.78 12.51 -19.66
CA ASN A 292 -4.65 12.10 -18.27
C ASN A 292 -3.18 11.97 -17.87
N GLU A 293 -2.81 12.49 -16.69
CA GLU A 293 -1.42 12.50 -16.22
C GLU A 293 -0.79 11.10 -16.22
N SER A 294 -1.51 10.08 -15.74
CA SER A 294 -0.99 8.71 -15.68
C SER A 294 -0.78 8.12 -17.09
N VAL A 295 -1.62 8.49 -18.07
CA VAL A 295 -1.41 8.13 -19.48
C VAL A 295 -0.16 8.82 -20.03
N ILE A 296 -0.04 10.14 -19.84
CA ILE A 296 1.10 10.94 -20.30
C ILE A 296 2.42 10.38 -19.76
N TYR A 297 2.50 10.12 -18.45
CA TYR A 297 3.72 9.59 -17.86
C TYR A 297 3.98 8.13 -18.23
N THR A 298 2.95 7.30 -18.42
CA THR A 298 3.15 5.94 -18.96
C THR A 298 3.76 6.02 -20.36
N LYS A 299 3.30 6.93 -21.23
CA LYS A 299 3.91 7.16 -22.56
C LYS A 299 5.35 7.63 -22.45
N LYS A 300 5.66 8.58 -21.55
CA LYS A 300 7.04 9.03 -21.29
C LYS A 300 7.94 7.87 -20.85
N ILE A 301 7.44 7.00 -19.96
CA ILE A 301 8.14 5.78 -19.51
C ILE A 301 8.42 4.84 -20.69
N LEU A 302 7.40 4.52 -21.48
CA LEU A 302 7.56 3.63 -22.62
C LEU A 302 8.53 4.22 -23.65
N GLN A 303 8.41 5.51 -23.94
CA GLN A 303 9.31 6.21 -24.85
C GLN A 303 10.77 6.11 -24.39
N CYS A 304 11.06 6.42 -23.12
CA CYS A 304 12.44 6.40 -22.65
C CYS A 304 13.02 4.98 -22.64
N LEU A 305 12.24 3.98 -22.24
CA LEU A 305 12.69 2.59 -22.19
C LEU A 305 12.80 1.96 -23.58
N ASN A 306 11.89 2.25 -24.51
CA ASN A 306 11.94 1.77 -25.89
C ASN A 306 13.13 2.34 -26.66
N ASN A 307 13.49 3.62 -26.45
CA ASN A 307 14.69 4.22 -27.03
C ASN A 307 15.97 3.49 -26.60
N GLU A 308 15.99 3.02 -25.35
CA GLU A 308 17.10 2.24 -24.79
C GLU A 308 16.97 0.72 -25.03
N GLN A 309 15.93 0.28 -25.75
CA GLN A 309 15.60 -1.13 -26.02
C GLN A 309 15.42 -1.97 -24.75
N ILE A 310 14.92 -1.35 -23.67
CA ILE A 310 14.64 -2.01 -22.40
C ILE A 310 13.20 -2.55 -22.43
N PRO A 311 12.99 -3.87 -22.27
CA PRO A 311 11.66 -4.46 -22.20
C PRO A 311 10.80 -3.89 -21.07
N VAL A 312 9.53 -3.63 -21.38
CA VAL A 312 8.52 -3.19 -20.42
C VAL A 312 7.37 -4.18 -20.38
N ILE A 313 6.98 -4.60 -19.18
CA ILE A 313 5.78 -5.40 -18.94
C ILE A 313 4.77 -4.49 -18.24
N LEU A 314 3.64 -4.25 -18.90
CA LEU A 314 2.47 -3.61 -18.30
C LEU A 314 1.58 -4.69 -17.69
N TYR A 315 1.33 -4.60 -16.38
CA TYR A 315 0.53 -5.57 -15.63
C TYR A 315 -0.72 -4.93 -15.07
N PHE A 316 -1.89 -5.30 -15.58
CA PHE A 316 -3.17 -4.92 -14.99
C PHE A 316 -3.49 -5.89 -13.84
N PRO A 317 -3.45 -5.44 -12.57
CA PRO A 317 -3.57 -6.33 -11.42
C PRO A 317 -5.01 -6.85 -11.26
N PRO A 318 -5.22 -7.98 -10.55
CA PRO A 318 -6.54 -8.47 -10.21
C PRO A 318 -7.36 -7.42 -9.45
N ILE A 319 -8.64 -7.34 -9.79
CA ILE A 319 -9.62 -6.52 -9.09
C ILE A 319 -10.75 -7.39 -8.56
N ASP A 320 -11.40 -6.95 -7.49
CA ASP A 320 -12.61 -7.61 -6.98
C ASP A 320 -13.81 -7.24 -7.86
N TYR A 321 -13.89 -7.87 -9.04
CA TYR A 321 -14.93 -7.55 -10.02
C TYR A 321 -16.32 -7.98 -9.57
N GLN A 322 -16.42 -8.96 -8.67
CA GLN A 322 -17.68 -9.40 -8.08
C GLN A 322 -18.22 -8.35 -7.11
N LEU A 323 -17.36 -7.82 -6.25
CA LEU A 323 -17.70 -6.66 -5.42
C LEU A 323 -18.02 -5.45 -6.30
N GLY A 324 -17.26 -5.22 -7.36
CA GLY A 324 -17.55 -4.17 -8.34
C GLY A 324 -18.93 -4.28 -8.97
N LYS A 325 -19.35 -5.49 -9.37
CA LYS A 325 -20.72 -5.75 -9.85
C LYS A 325 -21.77 -5.50 -8.78
N GLN A 326 -21.53 -5.96 -7.55
CA GLN A 326 -22.45 -5.75 -6.43
C GLN A 326 -22.66 -4.25 -6.14
N ILE A 327 -21.59 -3.46 -6.20
CA ILE A 327 -21.59 -2.05 -5.81
C ILE A 327 -22.07 -1.14 -6.96
N CYS A 328 -21.55 -1.36 -8.18
CA CYS A 328 -21.73 -0.48 -9.35
C CYS A 328 -22.71 -1.04 -10.40
N GLY A 329 -23.20 -2.27 -10.22
CA GLY A 329 -24.12 -2.94 -11.15
C GLY A 329 -23.42 -3.83 -12.19
N GLU A 330 -24.21 -4.60 -12.94
CA GLU A 330 -23.72 -5.65 -13.85
C GLU A 330 -22.78 -5.15 -14.96
N ASN A 331 -22.93 -3.89 -15.39
CA ASN A 331 -22.11 -3.29 -16.44
C ASN A 331 -20.68 -2.95 -15.98
N PHE A 332 -20.35 -3.12 -14.70
CA PHE A 332 -19.04 -2.81 -14.14
C PHE A 332 -17.87 -3.44 -14.93
N VAL A 333 -18.00 -4.72 -15.29
CA VAL A 333 -16.95 -5.46 -16.01
C VAL A 333 -16.73 -4.89 -17.42
N GLU A 334 -17.81 -4.50 -18.09
CA GLU A 334 -17.74 -3.90 -19.43
C GLU A 334 -17.09 -2.51 -19.37
N ASN A 335 -17.52 -1.67 -18.44
CA ASN A 335 -16.94 -0.33 -18.25
C ASN A 335 -15.45 -0.40 -17.92
N TYR A 336 -15.05 -1.32 -17.03
CA TYR A 336 -13.63 -1.53 -16.71
C TYR A 336 -12.81 -1.94 -17.93
N LYS A 337 -13.33 -2.87 -18.76
CA LYS A 337 -12.67 -3.30 -20.01
C LYS A 337 -12.51 -2.15 -20.98
N ILE A 338 -13.53 -1.30 -21.14
CA ILE A 338 -13.46 -0.10 -21.98
C ILE A 338 -12.30 0.80 -21.55
N ILE A 339 -12.11 1.02 -20.24
CA ILE A 339 -11.00 1.82 -19.73
C ILE A 339 -9.65 1.16 -20.08
N VAL A 340 -9.50 -0.14 -19.81
CA VAL A 340 -8.27 -0.89 -20.11
C VAL A 340 -7.95 -0.85 -21.61
N ASP A 341 -8.93 -1.06 -22.48
CA ASP A 341 -8.75 -1.08 -23.92
C ASP A 341 -8.39 0.31 -24.45
N ARG A 342 -8.99 1.38 -23.92
CA ARG A 342 -8.59 2.76 -24.24
C ARG A 342 -7.17 3.08 -23.79
N ILE A 343 -6.75 2.59 -22.62
CA ILE A 343 -5.34 2.71 -22.19
C ILE A 343 -4.43 2.02 -23.21
N LYS A 344 -4.74 0.78 -23.60
CA LYS A 344 -3.94 0.03 -24.59
C LYS A 344 -3.90 0.76 -25.94
N GLU A 345 -5.02 1.33 -26.37
CA GLU A 345 -5.13 2.13 -27.60
C GLU A 345 -4.21 3.36 -27.55
N PHE A 346 -4.27 4.14 -26.47
CA PHE A 346 -3.39 5.31 -26.27
C PHE A 346 -1.90 4.94 -26.29
N LEU A 347 -1.55 3.70 -25.93
CA LEU A 347 -0.17 3.22 -25.89
C LEU A 347 0.26 2.45 -27.15
N SER A 348 -0.62 2.27 -28.14
CA SER A 348 -0.39 1.40 -29.32
C SER A 348 0.85 1.74 -30.17
N GLY A 349 1.36 2.97 -30.09
CA GLY A 349 2.60 3.40 -30.76
C GLY A 349 3.91 2.95 -30.09
N TYR A 350 3.84 2.26 -28.96
CA TYR A 350 4.99 1.86 -28.15
C TYR A 350 5.13 0.33 -28.09
N SER A 351 6.36 -0.14 -27.81
CA SER A 351 6.64 -1.58 -27.64
C SER A 351 6.57 -1.96 -26.17
N PHE A 352 5.64 -2.84 -25.82
CA PHE A 352 5.50 -3.39 -24.46
C PHE A 352 4.85 -4.76 -24.50
N TYR A 353 5.07 -5.53 -23.44
CA TYR A 353 4.27 -6.72 -23.14
C TYR A 353 3.10 -6.34 -22.24
N CYS A 354 1.97 -7.00 -22.42
CA CYS A 354 0.79 -6.80 -21.60
C CYS A 354 0.40 -8.09 -20.91
N ILE A 355 0.17 -8.02 -19.60
CA ILE A 355 -0.43 -9.07 -18.80
C ILE A 355 -1.67 -8.48 -18.14
N ASP A 356 -2.83 -9.06 -18.42
CA ASP A 356 -4.09 -8.61 -17.83
C ASP A 356 -4.64 -9.69 -16.88
N ALA A 357 -4.56 -9.42 -15.58
CA ALA A 357 -5.05 -10.30 -14.52
C ALA A 357 -6.34 -9.76 -13.87
N SER A 358 -6.98 -8.74 -14.45
CA SER A 358 -8.07 -7.99 -13.82
C SER A 358 -9.21 -8.90 -13.33
N PHE A 359 -9.55 -9.93 -14.10
CA PHE A 359 -10.65 -10.86 -13.80
C PHE A 359 -10.16 -12.26 -13.40
N LEU A 360 -8.92 -12.38 -12.92
CA LEU A 360 -8.30 -13.66 -12.58
C LEU A 360 -8.94 -14.35 -11.37
N MET A 361 -9.48 -13.58 -10.41
CA MET A 361 -9.81 -14.08 -9.07
C MET A 361 -11.21 -13.71 -8.60
N GLN A 362 -11.79 -14.56 -7.75
CA GLN A 362 -13.06 -14.30 -7.05
C GLN A 362 -12.82 -13.44 -5.79
N SER A 363 -13.88 -12.87 -5.20
CA SER A 363 -13.80 -12.00 -4.01
C SER A 363 -13.10 -12.65 -2.80
N ASP A 364 -13.16 -13.97 -2.68
CA ASP A 364 -12.52 -14.73 -1.59
C ASP A 364 -10.97 -14.71 -1.65
N CYS A 365 -10.39 -14.18 -2.72
CA CYS A 365 -8.95 -13.97 -2.89
C CYS A 365 -8.50 -12.57 -2.46
N PHE A 366 -9.42 -11.71 -2.03
CA PHE A 366 -9.14 -10.37 -1.54
C PHE A 366 -9.34 -10.30 -0.02
N VAL A 367 -8.67 -9.35 0.62
CA VAL A 367 -8.91 -9.02 2.03
C VAL A 367 -10.28 -8.37 2.13
N GLN A 368 -11.13 -8.88 3.02
CA GLN A 368 -12.46 -8.32 3.23
C GLN A 368 -12.39 -6.88 3.74
N GLN A 369 -13.17 -6.00 3.13
CA GLN A 369 -13.21 -4.58 3.45
C GLN A 369 -14.55 -4.23 4.07
N ASP A 370 -14.79 -4.77 5.25
CA ASP A 370 -16.09 -4.68 5.90
C ASP A 370 -16.36 -3.31 6.52
N LYS A 371 -15.33 -2.46 6.71
CA LYS A 371 -15.41 -1.28 7.60
C LYS A 371 -14.61 -0.04 7.15
N THR A 372 -14.08 -0.02 5.93
CA THR A 372 -13.50 1.19 5.32
C THR A 372 -14.08 1.41 3.91
N PRO A 373 -14.56 2.63 3.60
CA PRO A 373 -15.03 2.95 2.25
C PRO A 373 -13.87 3.13 1.25
N ASP A 374 -12.62 3.20 1.71
CA ASP A 374 -11.44 3.16 0.85
C ASP A 374 -11.19 1.72 0.37
N ILE A 375 -12.04 1.28 -0.55
CA ILE A 375 -11.97 -0.06 -1.13
C ILE A 375 -10.82 -0.12 -2.13
N ASN A 376 -9.68 -0.71 -1.75
CA ASN A 376 -8.58 -1.04 -2.66
C ASN A 376 -8.44 -2.57 -2.73
N PRO A 377 -8.57 -3.22 -3.89
CA PRO A 377 -8.54 -4.69 -3.96
C PRO A 377 -7.17 -5.25 -3.57
N TRP A 378 -6.99 -5.50 -2.27
CA TRP A 378 -5.79 -6.10 -1.72
C TRP A 378 -5.91 -7.62 -1.76
N LEU A 379 -4.94 -8.26 -2.39
CA LEU A 379 -4.87 -9.72 -2.40
C LEU A 379 -4.61 -10.23 -0.98
N ASN A 380 -5.38 -11.22 -0.56
CA ASN A 380 -5.06 -12.00 0.63
C ASN A 380 -3.98 -13.06 0.31
N ALA A 381 -3.64 -13.93 1.26
CA ALA A 381 -2.57 -14.91 1.07
C ALA A 381 -2.83 -15.85 -0.13
N LYS A 382 -4.08 -16.32 -0.27
CA LYS A 382 -4.53 -17.15 -1.39
C LYS A 382 -4.43 -16.38 -2.71
N GLY A 383 -4.91 -15.14 -2.73
CA GLY A 383 -4.83 -14.27 -3.90
C GLY A 383 -3.38 -14.02 -4.34
N GLN A 384 -2.47 -13.72 -3.41
CA GLN A 384 -1.06 -13.53 -3.75
C GLN A 384 -0.43 -14.79 -4.35
N GLU A 385 -0.74 -15.97 -3.83
CA GLU A 385 -0.22 -17.24 -4.36
C GLU A 385 -0.72 -17.51 -5.79
N ILE A 386 -2.02 -17.31 -6.06
CA ILE A 386 -2.59 -17.48 -7.40
C ILE A 386 -1.95 -16.47 -8.38
N ALA A 387 -1.75 -15.23 -7.95
CA ALA A 387 -1.19 -14.18 -8.80
C ALA A 387 0.25 -14.48 -9.21
N ILE A 388 1.09 -14.95 -8.28
CA ILE A 388 2.47 -15.35 -8.60
C ILE A 388 2.49 -16.54 -9.57
N LYS A 389 1.74 -17.62 -9.30
CA LYS A 389 1.67 -18.78 -10.20
C LYS A 389 1.16 -18.41 -11.58
N PHE A 390 0.17 -17.52 -11.65
CA PHE A 390 -0.30 -16.98 -12.92
C PHE A 390 0.84 -16.27 -13.66
N LEU A 391 1.56 -15.36 -13.01
CA LEU A 391 2.70 -14.65 -13.60
C LEU A 391 3.81 -15.59 -14.08
N GLU A 392 4.18 -16.61 -13.31
CA GLU A 392 5.22 -17.60 -13.67
C GLU A 392 4.94 -18.29 -15.02
N THR A 393 3.68 -18.44 -15.38
CA THR A 393 3.25 -19.07 -16.64
C THR A 393 3.10 -18.10 -17.82
N GLN A 394 3.18 -16.79 -17.58
CA GLN A 394 2.96 -15.80 -18.64
C GLN A 394 4.15 -15.73 -19.59
N GLU A 395 3.88 -15.75 -20.90
CA GLU A 395 4.91 -15.68 -21.93
C GLU A 395 5.83 -14.45 -21.80
N PRO A 396 5.33 -13.23 -21.49
CA PRO A 396 6.20 -12.10 -21.20
C PRO A 396 7.17 -12.32 -20.04
N ILE A 397 6.72 -12.97 -18.97
CA ILE A 397 7.56 -13.29 -17.80
C ILE A 397 8.63 -14.29 -18.19
N LEU A 398 8.27 -15.35 -18.92
CA LEU A 398 9.23 -16.35 -19.40
C LEU A 398 10.24 -15.77 -20.39
N LYS A 399 9.83 -14.86 -21.27
CA LYS A 399 10.72 -14.18 -22.22
C LYS A 399 11.72 -13.24 -21.53
N VAL A 400 11.25 -12.48 -20.54
CA VAL A 400 12.07 -11.45 -19.89
C VAL A 400 12.91 -12.02 -18.73
N TYR A 401 12.38 -13.00 -18.00
CA TYR A 401 12.99 -13.56 -16.78
C TYR A 401 13.38 -15.03 -16.88
N GLY A 402 12.82 -15.82 -17.81
CA GLY A 402 13.03 -17.27 -17.91
C GLY A 402 14.45 -17.73 -18.27
N GLY A 403 15.35 -16.81 -18.63
CA GLY A 403 16.79 -17.08 -18.75
C GLY A 403 17.55 -17.08 -17.41
N MET A 404 16.89 -16.72 -16.30
CA MET A 404 17.45 -16.74 -14.97
C MET A 404 17.26 -18.14 -14.37
N ASN A 405 18.32 -18.95 -14.31
CA ASN A 405 18.30 -20.22 -13.58
C ASN A 405 18.02 -19.96 -12.09
N PHE A 406 16.76 -20.08 -11.68
CA PHE A 406 16.39 -20.17 -10.28
C PHE A 406 16.86 -21.52 -9.75
N ASN A 407 18.08 -21.56 -9.20
CA ASN A 407 18.50 -22.62 -8.29
C ASN A 407 17.65 -22.50 -7.02
N CYS A 408 16.41 -22.96 -7.07
CA CYS A 408 15.68 -23.36 -5.87
C CYS A 408 16.49 -24.51 -5.27
N GLY A 409 17.20 -24.21 -4.19
CA GLY A 409 17.96 -25.18 -3.42
C GLY A 409 17.03 -26.26 -2.88
N ASN A 410 16.88 -27.34 -3.65
CA ASN A 410 16.46 -28.63 -3.11
C ASN A 410 17.60 -29.14 -2.22
N SER A 411 17.54 -28.78 -0.94
CA SER A 411 18.23 -29.53 0.11
C SER A 411 17.45 -30.83 0.38
N THR A 412 17.42 -31.71 -0.62
CA THR A 412 17.21 -33.13 -0.36
C THR A 412 18.45 -33.63 0.36
N LYS A 413 18.39 -33.68 1.69
CA LYS A 413 19.25 -34.56 2.48
C LYS A 413 19.03 -35.98 1.95
N LYS A 414 20.05 -36.51 1.27
CA LYS A 414 20.23 -37.95 1.07
C LYS A 414 21.36 -38.40 1.99
N GLU A 415 20.99 -39.40 2.78
CA GLU A 415 21.78 -40.37 3.56
C GLU A 415 22.61 -39.85 4.74
#